data_AF-A0A183NNQ5-F1
#
_entry.id   AF-A0A183NNQ5-F1
#
_cell.length_a   1.000
_cell.length_b   1.000
_cell.length_c   1.000
_cell.angle_alpha   90.00
_cell.angle_beta   90.00
_cell.angle_gamma   90.00
#
_symmetry.space_group_name_H-M   'P 1'
#
loop_
_entity.id
_entity.type
_entity.pdbx_description
1 polymer ?
#
loop_
_entity_poly.entity_id
_entity_poly.type
_entity_poly.pdbx_seq_one_letter_code
_entity_poly.pdbx_strand_id
1 'polypeptide(L)'
;MSKEARNGLVEWESHGFRIIKASFKTEKIITMNVIQSYAPTNYGNDNDKDRFYERLQSIIAKCPGKDLTMLMGDLNAKVGMDNYGYEDIMRRHELGEKNESDGRFANLCAFNKMIIGGTTFPHKRMHKAACLSLDHTTEDHVDHICITKNF
;
A
#
# COMPACT_ATOMS: atom_id res chain seq x y z
N MET A 1 21.60 -6.98 -15.85
CA MET A 1 21.25 -5.60 -15.44
C MET A 1 22.02 -4.62 -16.30
N SER A 2 21.33 -3.67 -16.94
CA SER A 2 21.97 -2.59 -17.71
C SER A 2 22.69 -1.60 -16.78
N LYS A 3 23.58 -0.78 -17.34
CA LYS A 3 24.33 0.23 -16.58
C LYS A 3 23.40 1.32 -16.05
N GLU A 4 22.36 1.64 -16.83
CA GLU A 4 21.31 2.59 -16.50
C GLU A 4 20.49 2.10 -15.30
N ALA A 5 20.09 0.82 -15.28
CA ALA A 5 19.32 0.25 -14.18
C ALA A 5 20.10 0.24 -12.85
N ARG A 6 21.42 0.00 -12.89
CA ARG A 6 22.30 0.07 -11.70
C ARG A 6 22.41 1.48 -11.12
N ASN A 7 22.27 2.50 -11.95
CA ASN A 7 22.34 3.90 -11.55
C ASN A 7 20.96 4.50 -11.20
N GLY A 8 19.89 3.70 -11.32
CA GLY A 8 18.52 4.13 -11.03
C GLY A 8 18.20 4.20 -9.55
N LEU A 9 18.78 3.33 -8.72
CA LEU A 9 18.60 3.37 -7.27
C LEU A 9 19.43 4.51 -6.67
N VAL A 10 18.78 5.45 -6.00
CA VAL A 10 19.42 6.59 -5.34
C VAL A 10 19.82 6.19 -3.92
N GLU A 11 18.86 5.66 -3.17
CA GLU A 11 19.03 5.27 -1.78
C GLU A 11 17.98 4.22 -1.41
N TRP A 12 18.26 3.46 -0.37
CA TRP A 12 17.27 2.61 0.28
C TRP A 12 17.53 2.62 1.78
N GLU A 13 16.46 2.47 2.55
CA GLU A 13 16.49 2.43 4.01
C GLU A 13 15.47 1.41 4.53
N SER A 14 15.85 0.68 5.59
CA SER A 14 14.95 -0.20 6.32
C SER A 14 14.44 0.49 7.58
N HIS A 15 13.16 0.30 7.88
CA HIS A 15 12.49 0.90 9.03
C HIS A 15 11.98 -0.20 9.96
N GLY A 16 12.93 -0.96 10.51
CA GLY A 16 12.66 -2.22 11.20
C GLY A 16 12.56 -3.39 10.23
N PHE A 17 11.91 -4.47 10.65
CA PHE A 17 11.85 -5.74 9.91
C PHE A 17 10.66 -5.83 8.93
N ARG A 18 9.77 -4.82 8.94
CA ARG A 18 8.48 -4.84 8.23
C ARG A 18 8.32 -3.76 7.16
N ILE A 19 9.25 -2.82 7.06
CA ILE A 19 9.14 -1.71 6.11
C ILE A 19 10.50 -1.45 5.50
N ILE A 20 10.56 -1.38 4.18
CA ILE A 20 11.71 -0.90 3.41
C ILE A 20 11.24 0.19 2.47
N LYS A 21 12.04 1.25 2.34
CA LYS A 21 11.84 2.29 1.34
C LYS A 21 13.05 2.28 0.40
N ALA A 22 12.78 2.39 -0.89
CA ALA A 22 13.78 2.60 -1.91
C ALA A 22 13.39 3.80 -2.78
N SER A 23 14.34 4.70 -3.00
CA SER A 23 14.18 5.90 -3.83
C SER A 23 14.90 5.67 -5.15
N PHE A 24 14.20 5.87 -6.27
CA PHE A 24 14.72 5.69 -7.61
C PHE A 24 14.69 7.00 -8.39
N LYS A 25 15.77 7.28 -9.11
CA LYS A 25 15.81 8.39 -10.06
C LYS A 25 15.04 8.00 -11.30
N THR A 26 14.12 8.84 -11.73
CA THR A 26 13.45 8.68 -13.02
C THR A 26 14.19 9.47 -14.10
N GLU A 27 13.85 9.25 -15.37
CA GLU A 27 14.37 10.09 -16.47
C GLU A 27 13.92 11.56 -16.35
N LYS A 28 12.84 11.81 -15.59
CA LYS A 28 12.36 13.13 -15.22
C LYS A 28 13.06 13.61 -13.94
N ILE A 29 12.94 14.91 -13.64
CA ILE A 29 13.51 15.52 -12.41
C ILE A 29 12.86 14.99 -11.11
N ILE A 30 11.83 14.14 -11.21
CA ILE A 30 11.14 13.55 -10.07
C ILE A 30 11.81 12.25 -9.61
N THR A 31 11.76 12.01 -8.30
CA THR A 31 12.13 10.73 -7.70
C THR A 31 10.89 9.84 -7.62
N MET A 32 11.09 8.53 -7.75
CA MET A 32 10.08 7.52 -7.45
C MET A 32 10.44 6.83 -6.13
N ASN A 33 9.61 6.98 -5.11
CA ASN A 33 9.74 6.30 -3.84
C ASN A 33 8.89 5.03 -3.86
N VAL A 34 9.49 3.87 -3.62
CA VAL A 34 8.80 2.59 -3.43
C VAL A 34 8.93 2.21 -1.97
N ILE A 35 7.82 2.12 -1.27
CA ILE A 35 7.74 1.67 0.11
C ILE A 35 7.11 0.28 0.07
N GLN A 36 7.87 -0.73 0.43
CA GLN A 36 7.35 -2.08 0.61
C GLN A 36 7.14 -2.34 2.10
N SER A 37 5.97 -2.84 2.47
CA SER A 37 5.63 -3.12 3.85
C SER A 37 4.92 -4.45 4.05
N TYR A 38 5.10 -5.01 5.25
CA TYR A 38 4.44 -6.20 5.74
C TYR A 38 3.74 -5.86 7.06
N ALA A 39 2.43 -5.64 7.04
CA ALA A 39 1.66 -5.23 8.21
C ALA A 39 1.55 -6.37 9.24
N PRO A 40 1.37 -6.05 10.53
CA PRO A 40 0.97 -7.05 11.52
C PRO A 40 -0.31 -7.78 11.11
N THR A 41 -0.43 -9.06 11.51
CA THR A 41 -1.65 -9.84 11.29
C THR A 41 -2.84 -9.26 12.05
N ASN A 42 -4.06 -9.57 11.59
CA ASN A 42 -5.29 -9.09 12.23
C ASN A 42 -5.45 -9.56 13.69
N TYR A 43 -4.80 -10.67 14.07
CA TYR A 43 -4.76 -11.18 15.45
C TYR A 43 -3.68 -10.53 16.33
N GLY A 44 -2.86 -9.63 15.78
CA GLY A 44 -1.88 -8.87 16.54
C GLY A 44 -2.53 -7.82 17.45
N ASN A 45 -1.80 -7.42 18.50
CA ASN A 45 -2.23 -6.36 19.42
C ASN A 45 -2.39 -5.01 18.70
N ASP A 46 -3.42 -4.25 19.05
CA ASP A 46 -3.71 -2.94 18.45
C ASP A 46 -2.57 -1.95 18.62
N ASN A 47 -1.89 -1.94 19.77
CA ASN A 47 -0.73 -1.06 19.97
C ASN A 47 0.39 -1.32 18.95
N ASP A 48 0.59 -2.58 18.53
CA ASP A 48 1.61 -2.92 17.53
C ASP A 48 1.17 -2.51 16.13
N LYS A 49 -0.14 -2.57 15.84
CA LYS A 49 -0.74 -2.07 14.60
C LYS A 49 -0.64 -0.56 14.52
N ASP A 50 -1.03 0.16 15.56
CA ASP A 50 -0.98 1.61 15.62
C ASP A 50 0.46 2.11 15.42
N ARG A 51 1.41 1.54 16.17
CA ARG A 51 2.84 1.88 16.01
C ARG A 51 3.36 1.60 14.59
N PHE A 52 2.88 0.52 13.95
CA PHE A 52 3.23 0.23 12.56
C PHE A 52 2.69 1.29 11.61
N TYR A 53 1.41 1.64 11.69
CA TYR A 53 0.77 2.63 10.81
C TYR A 53 1.30 4.05 11.06
N GLU A 54 1.59 4.43 12.30
CA GLU A 54 2.25 5.70 12.64
C GLU A 54 3.65 5.79 12.01
N ARG A 55 4.43 4.70 12.11
CA ARG A 55 5.75 4.64 11.47
C ARG A 55 5.60 4.73 9.96
N LEU A 56 4.67 4.00 9.35
CA LEU A 56 4.43 4.04 7.91
C LEU A 56 4.03 5.44 7.44
N GLN A 57 3.12 6.11 8.16
CA GLN A 57 2.74 7.50 7.93
C GLN A 57 3.97 8.43 7.98
N SER A 58 4.85 8.25 8.97
CA SER A 58 6.05 9.08 9.10
C SER A 58 7.02 8.92 7.93
N ILE A 59 7.07 7.74 7.30
CA ILE A 59 7.93 7.46 6.14
C ILE A 59 7.31 8.10 4.90
N ILE A 60 6.00 7.96 4.69
CA ILE A 60 5.28 8.58 3.58
C ILE A 60 5.38 10.11 3.66
N ALA A 61 5.22 10.69 4.85
CA ALA A 61 5.30 12.14 5.07
C ALA A 61 6.69 12.73 4.77
N LYS A 62 7.76 11.92 4.80
CA LYS A 62 9.12 12.34 4.41
C LYS A 62 9.34 12.31 2.90
N CYS A 63 8.45 11.68 2.13
CA CYS A 63 8.53 11.70 0.67
C CYS A 63 8.04 13.07 0.14
N PRO A 64 8.82 13.76 -0.71
CA PRO A 64 8.39 15.04 -1.26
C PRO A 64 7.09 14.89 -2.09
N GLY A 65 6.12 15.79 -1.91
CA GLY A 65 4.83 15.71 -2.63
C GLY A 65 4.92 15.87 -4.16
N LYS A 66 6.05 16.38 -4.68
CA LYS A 66 6.34 16.44 -6.12
C LYS A 66 6.75 15.08 -6.71
N ASP A 67 7.24 14.18 -5.84
CA ASP A 67 7.77 12.88 -6.21
C ASP A 67 6.64 11.84 -6.25
N LEU A 68 6.82 10.79 -7.05
CA LEU A 68 5.86 9.68 -7.08
C LEU A 68 6.13 8.78 -5.89
N THR A 69 5.11 8.48 -5.07
CA THR A 69 5.25 7.50 -3.99
C THR A 69 4.31 6.33 -4.21
N MET A 70 4.88 5.13 -4.24
CA MET A 70 4.20 3.86 -4.33
C MET A 70 4.35 3.11 -3.00
N LEU A 71 3.23 2.76 -2.37
CA LEU A 71 3.19 1.85 -1.24
C LEU A 71 2.75 0.48 -1.75
N MET A 72 3.48 -0.58 -1.41
CA MET A 72 3.15 -1.94 -1.84
C MET A 72 3.41 -2.99 -0.76
N GLY A 73 2.79 -4.15 -0.91
CA GLY A 73 3.02 -5.33 -0.09
C GLY A 73 1.80 -5.74 0.71
N ASP A 74 2.03 -6.63 1.65
CA ASP A 74 0.99 -7.23 2.50
C ASP A 74 0.61 -6.22 3.58
N LEU A 75 -0.58 -5.65 3.49
CA LEU A 75 -1.10 -4.68 4.47
C LEU A 75 -2.12 -5.29 5.43
N ASN A 76 -2.40 -6.60 5.32
CA ASN A 76 -3.37 -7.32 6.15
C ASN A 76 -4.75 -6.64 6.27
N ALA A 77 -5.11 -5.82 5.28
CA ALA A 77 -6.36 -5.08 5.21
C ALA A 77 -7.25 -5.62 4.08
N LYS A 78 -8.54 -5.82 4.34
CA LYS A 78 -9.61 -6.14 3.40
C LYS A 78 -10.38 -4.88 3.05
N VAL A 79 -10.08 -4.26 1.92
CA VAL A 79 -10.87 -3.10 1.51
C VAL A 79 -12.27 -3.56 1.04
N GLY A 80 -13.30 -3.15 1.80
CA GLY A 80 -14.69 -3.55 1.58
C GLY A 80 -15.42 -2.69 0.54
N MET A 81 -16.62 -3.12 0.12
CA MET A 81 -17.42 -2.42 -0.91
C MET A 81 -18.01 -1.06 -0.46
N ASP A 82 -18.11 -0.83 0.84
CA ASP A 82 -18.72 0.38 1.38
C ASP A 82 -17.69 1.53 1.41
N ASN A 83 -17.65 2.29 0.32
CA ASN A 83 -16.71 3.40 0.12
C ASN A 83 -17.21 4.74 0.67
N TYR A 84 -18.28 4.78 1.49
CA TYR A 84 -18.82 6.04 1.99
C TYR A 84 -17.76 6.81 2.81
N GLY A 85 -17.36 7.99 2.32
CA GLY A 85 -16.29 8.82 2.89
C GLY A 85 -14.87 8.60 2.32
N TYR A 86 -14.67 7.60 1.46
CA TYR A 86 -13.36 7.24 0.86
C TYR A 86 -13.39 7.21 -0.68
N GLU A 87 -14.40 7.82 -1.28
CA GLU A 87 -14.69 7.78 -2.73
C GLU A 87 -13.53 8.28 -3.60
N ASP A 88 -12.70 9.17 -3.06
CA ASP A 88 -11.54 9.74 -3.74
C ASP A 88 -10.32 8.81 -3.83
N ILE A 89 -10.26 7.79 -2.97
CA ILE A 89 -9.14 6.84 -2.85
C ILE A 89 -9.51 5.41 -3.26
N MET A 90 -10.80 5.04 -3.13
CA MET A 90 -11.33 3.71 -3.44
C MET A 90 -12.28 3.77 -4.64
N ARG A 91 -11.95 3.05 -5.71
CA ARG A 91 -12.79 2.91 -6.91
C ARG A 91 -13.68 1.66 -6.84
N ARG A 92 -14.67 1.59 -7.73
CA ARG A 92 -15.94 0.84 -7.60
C ARG A 92 -15.90 -0.71 -7.55
N HIS A 93 -14.76 -1.39 -7.35
CA HIS A 93 -14.62 -2.81 -7.72
C HIS A 93 -13.94 -3.75 -6.71
N GLU A 94 -14.39 -3.84 -5.45
CA GLU A 94 -13.79 -4.79 -4.49
C GLU A 94 -14.79 -5.71 -3.77
N LEU A 95 -14.27 -6.67 -3.01
CA LEU A 95 -14.97 -7.76 -2.35
C LEU A 95 -14.40 -7.92 -0.94
N GLY A 96 -15.21 -7.70 0.09
CA GLY A 96 -14.82 -7.91 1.49
C GLY A 96 -15.72 -7.21 2.49
N GLU A 97 -15.80 -7.76 3.70
CA GLU A 97 -16.34 -7.10 4.89
C GLU A 97 -15.23 -6.31 5.59
N LYS A 98 -15.56 -5.10 6.08
CA LYS A 98 -14.64 -4.21 6.80
C LYS A 98 -14.20 -4.83 8.15
N ASN A 99 -12.92 -4.74 8.45
CA ASN A 99 -12.24 -5.03 9.70
C ASN A 99 -11.51 -3.76 10.21
N GLU A 100 -11.00 -3.76 11.44
CA GLU A 100 -10.37 -2.58 12.06
C GLU A 100 -9.03 -2.16 11.42
N SER A 101 -8.26 -3.12 10.88
CA SER A 101 -7.04 -2.82 10.12
C SER A 101 -7.37 -2.08 8.83
N ASP A 102 -8.57 -2.29 8.27
CA ASP A 102 -9.05 -1.62 7.06
C ASP A 102 -9.29 -0.14 7.30
N GLY A 103 -9.79 0.22 8.49
CA GLY A 103 -9.94 1.61 8.89
C GLY A 103 -8.59 2.33 8.91
N ARG A 104 -7.56 1.71 9.50
CA ARG A 104 -6.21 2.31 9.57
C ARG A 104 -5.59 2.50 8.20
N PHE A 105 -5.68 1.48 7.34
CA PHE A 105 -5.17 1.56 5.97
C PHE A 105 -5.93 2.56 5.11
N ALA A 106 -7.27 2.55 5.14
CA ALA A 106 -8.09 3.52 4.41
C ALA A 106 -7.81 4.95 4.86
N ASN A 107 -7.70 5.20 6.17
CA ASN A 107 -7.34 6.51 6.72
C ASN A 107 -5.95 6.96 6.25
N LEU A 108 -4.96 6.07 6.25
CA LEU A 108 -3.62 6.35 5.73
C LEU A 108 -3.67 6.79 4.27
N CYS A 109 -4.38 6.05 3.42
CA CYS A 109 -4.53 6.38 2.00
C CYS A 109 -5.29 7.71 1.80
N ALA A 110 -6.35 7.95 2.56
CA ALA A 110 -7.15 9.17 2.49
C ALA A 110 -6.31 10.39 2.86
N PHE A 111 -5.59 10.31 3.98
CA PHE A 111 -4.76 11.39 4.49
C PHE A 111 -3.65 11.78 3.52
N ASN A 112 -2.99 10.79 2.90
CA ASN A 112 -1.90 11.02 1.96
C ASN A 112 -2.35 11.15 0.49
N LYS A 113 -3.67 11.20 0.22
CA LYS A 113 -4.25 11.24 -1.13
C LYS A 113 -3.69 10.15 -2.05
N MET A 114 -3.63 8.91 -1.54
CA MET A 114 -3.17 7.75 -2.31
C MET A 114 -4.35 6.97 -2.88
N ILE A 115 -4.24 6.59 -4.15
CA ILE A 115 -5.21 5.73 -4.81
C ILE A 115 -4.83 4.27 -4.58
N ILE A 116 -5.78 3.45 -4.12
CA ILE A 116 -5.60 2.02 -3.94
C ILE A 116 -5.79 1.33 -5.30
N GLY A 117 -4.69 0.87 -5.90
CA GLY A 117 -4.64 0.31 -7.25
C GLY A 117 -5.53 -0.93 -7.43
N GLY A 118 -5.68 -1.76 -6.39
CA GLY A 118 -6.57 -2.94 -6.38
C GLY A 118 -8.03 -2.61 -6.70
N THR A 119 -8.47 -1.39 -6.33
CA THR A 119 -9.84 -0.90 -6.54
C THR A 119 -10.07 -0.31 -7.94
N THR A 120 -8.99 -0.03 -8.69
CA THR A 120 -8.99 0.92 -9.82
C THR A 120 -9.35 0.27 -11.15
N PHE A 121 -9.03 -1.01 -11.34
CA PHE A 121 -9.24 -1.72 -12.61
C PHE A 121 -10.25 -2.88 -12.46
N PRO A 122 -11.15 -3.08 -13.43
CA PRO A 122 -12.04 -4.24 -13.44
C PRO A 122 -11.21 -5.50 -13.67
N HIS A 123 -10.88 -6.21 -12.59
CA HIS A 123 -10.17 -7.49 -12.65
C HIS A 123 -11.13 -8.65 -12.35
N LYS A 124 -10.95 -9.79 -13.03
CA LYS A 124 -11.65 -11.05 -12.68
C LYS A 124 -11.24 -11.48 -11.27
N ARG A 125 -12.18 -12.01 -10.47
CA ARG A 125 -11.94 -12.47 -9.08
C ARG A 125 -10.68 -13.36 -8.95
N MET A 126 -10.48 -14.28 -9.89
CA MET A 126 -9.33 -15.20 -9.97
C MET A 126 -7.94 -14.53 -10.07
N HIS A 127 -7.88 -13.21 -10.26
CA HIS A 127 -6.64 -12.45 -10.38
C HIS A 127 -6.51 -11.35 -9.32
N LYS A 128 -7.45 -11.28 -8.37
CA LYS A 128 -7.41 -10.33 -7.26
C LYS A 128 -6.91 -10.96 -5.96
N ALA A 129 -7.01 -12.28 -5.84
CA ALA A 129 -6.43 -13.04 -4.74
C ALA A 129 -4.89 -13.00 -4.81
N ALA A 130 -4.27 -12.39 -3.81
CA ALA A 130 -2.83 -12.43 -3.62
C ALA A 130 -2.39 -13.59 -2.70
N CYS A 131 -3.31 -14.11 -1.89
CA CYS A 131 -3.10 -15.32 -1.10
C CYS A 131 -4.34 -16.23 -1.16
N LEU A 132 -4.13 -17.51 -1.45
CA LEU A 132 -5.11 -18.57 -1.20
C LEU A 132 -4.92 -19.05 0.24
N SER A 133 -5.97 -18.98 1.07
CA SER A 133 -5.98 -19.63 2.38
C SER A 133 -5.66 -21.13 2.22
N LEU A 134 -4.99 -21.75 3.21
CA LEU A 134 -4.73 -23.21 3.23
C LEU A 134 -6.00 -24.07 3.05
N ASP A 135 -7.18 -23.48 3.28
CA ASP A 135 -8.48 -24.15 3.25
C ASP A 135 -9.18 -24.10 1.88
N HIS A 136 -8.51 -23.57 0.84
CA HIS A 136 -9.00 -23.44 -0.55
C HIS A 136 -10.39 -22.78 -0.72
N THR A 137 -10.88 -22.08 0.32
CA THR A 137 -12.26 -21.57 0.40
C THR A 137 -12.33 -20.07 0.64
N THR A 138 -11.24 -19.44 1.08
CA THR A 138 -11.20 -18.00 1.37
C THR A 138 -10.14 -17.32 0.48
N GLU A 139 -10.59 -16.41 -0.40
CA GLU A 139 -9.72 -15.51 -1.17
C GLU A 139 -9.42 -14.27 -0.31
N ASP A 140 -8.19 -14.12 0.16
CA ASP A 140 -7.78 -12.94 0.94
C ASP A 140 -6.92 -12.00 0.08
N HIS A 141 -7.42 -10.77 -0.13
CA HIS A 141 -6.68 -9.69 -0.79
C HIS A 141 -5.80 -8.99 0.24
N VAL A 142 -4.63 -9.56 0.50
CA VAL A 142 -3.73 -9.05 1.54
C VAL A 142 -2.67 -8.11 0.96
N ASP A 143 -2.31 -8.30 -0.31
CA ASP A 143 -1.37 -7.43 -1.01
C ASP A 143 -2.08 -6.25 -1.68
N HIS A 144 -1.61 -5.04 -1.36
CA HIS A 144 -2.13 -3.81 -1.92
C HIS A 144 -1.02 -3.06 -2.64
N ILE A 145 -1.36 -2.37 -3.72
CA ILE A 145 -0.50 -1.37 -4.35
C ILE A 145 -1.25 -0.04 -4.27
N CYS A 146 -0.65 0.98 -3.67
CA CYS A 146 -1.18 2.34 -3.59
C CYS A 146 -0.22 3.32 -4.23
N ILE A 147 -0.75 4.33 -4.90
CA ILE A 147 0.06 5.33 -5.61
C ILE A 147 -0.43 6.74 -5.27
N THR A 148 0.48 7.68 -5.01
CA THR A 148 0.12 9.08 -4.77
C THR A 148 -0.59 9.70 -5.96
N LYS A 149 -1.67 10.43 -5.67
CA LYS A 149 -2.46 11.15 -6.65
C LYS A 149 -1.80 12.52 -6.90
N ASN A 150 -0.98 12.63 -7.94
CA ASN A 150 -0.41 13.91 -8.36
C ASN A 150 -1.41 14.62 -9.30
N PHE A 151 -2.26 15.49 -8.76
CA PHE A 151 -3.05 16.47 -9.53
C PHE A 151 -2.75 17.88 -9.06
#